data_AF-A0AAV8Y3E6-F1
#
_entry.id   AF-A0AAV8Y3E6-F1
#
_cell.length_a   1.000
_cell.length_b   1.000
_cell.length_c   1.000
_cell.angle_alpha   90.00
_cell.angle_beta   90.00
_cell.angle_gamma   90.00
#
_symmetry.space_group_name_H-M   'P 1'
#
loop_
_entity.id
_entity.type
_entity.pdbx_description
1 polymer ?
#
loop_
_entity_poly.entity_id
_entity_poly.type
_entity_poly.pdbx_seq_one_letter_code
_entity_poly.pdbx_strand_id
1 'polypeptide(L)' 'MAGPTSPSYLTPTAVDWEDTSTGQLSEGEWRKEISELVGLKRQNRRESNILAEKIRGFYKDYYNNEGSVVFQENMINRR' A
#
# COMPACT_ATOMS: atom_id res chain seq x y z
N MET A 1 1.76 -24.66 -35.23
CA MET A 1 2.84 -23.75 -34.80
C MET A 1 2.64 -23.47 -33.32
N ALA A 2 3.48 -24.02 -32.45
CA ALA A 2 3.45 -23.76 -31.03
C ALA A 2 4.55 -22.72 -30.72
N GLY A 3 4.15 -21.53 -30.28
CA GLY A 3 5.07 -20.51 -29.79
C GLY A 3 5.67 -20.88 -28.42
N PRO A 4 6.73 -20.19 -27.97
CA PRO A 4 7.40 -20.51 -26.72
C PRO A 4 6.44 -20.32 -25.53
N THR A 5 6.18 -21.40 -24.79
CA THR A 5 5.50 -21.36 -23.50
C THR A 5 6.49 -20.85 -22.44
N SER A 6 6.57 -19.53 -22.29
CA SER A 6 7.17 -18.93 -21.10
C SER A 6 6.48 -19.50 -19.85
N PRO A 7 7.20 -19.92 -18.80
CA PRO A 7 6.61 -20.36 -17.54
C PRO A 7 6.01 -19.14 -16.84
N SER A 8 4.85 -18.71 -17.32
CA SER A 8 4.04 -17.66 -16.73
C SER A 8 3.33 -18.25 -15.52
N TYR A 9 3.34 -17.52 -14.41
CA TYR A 9 2.49 -17.82 -13.25
C TYR A 9 1.00 -17.57 -13.52
N LEU A 10 0.67 -17.02 -14.69
CA LEU A 10 -0.67 -16.65 -15.11
C LEU A 10 -1.10 -17.45 -16.33
N THR A 11 -2.31 -18.01 -16.27
CA THR A 11 -3.02 -18.53 -17.45
C THR A 11 -3.59 -17.35 -18.26
N PRO A 12 -3.83 -17.51 -19.58
CA PRO A 12 -4.45 -16.45 -20.39
C PRO A 12 -5.82 -15.98 -19.89
N THR A 13 -6.49 -16.81 -19.08
CA THR A 13 -7.79 -16.52 -18.48
C THR A 13 -7.67 -15.90 -17.08
N ALA A 14 -6.48 -15.86 -16.47
CA ALA A 14 -6.30 -15.42 -15.10
C ALA A 14 -6.47 -13.90 -14.91
N VAL A 15 -6.36 -13.11 -15.97
CA VAL A 15 -6.38 -11.64 -15.91
C VAL A 15 -7.41 -11.06 -16.87
N ASP A 16 -7.82 -9.83 -16.60
CA ASP A 16 -8.68 -9.09 -17.51
C ASP A 16 -7.89 -8.70 -18.76
N TRP A 17 -8.54 -8.71 -19.91
CA TRP A 17 -7.98 -8.20 -21.15
C TRP A 17 -9.04 -7.51 -21.99
N GLU A 18 -8.62 -6.51 -22.74
CA GLU A 18 -9.49 -5.71 -23.59
C GLU A 18 -9.14 -5.96 -25.05
N ASP A 19 -10.15 -6.25 -25.86
CA ASP A 19 -9.99 -6.22 -27.31
C ASP A 19 -10.04 -4.76 -27.78
N THR A 20 -8.86 -4.22 -28.09
CA THR A 20 -8.70 -2.84 -28.56
C THR A 20 -9.44 -2.51 -29.85
N SER A 21 -9.86 -3.51 -30.64
CA SER A 21 -10.60 -3.30 -31.89
C SER A 21 -12.11 -3.15 -31.69
N THR A 22 -12.65 -3.81 -30.67
CA THR A 22 -14.08 -3.81 -30.34
C THR A 22 -14.41 -3.00 -29.07
N GLY A 23 -13.39 -2.65 -28.28
CA GLY A 23 -13.53 -2.07 -26.95
C GLY A 23 -14.14 -3.04 -25.93
N GLN A 24 -14.17 -4.34 -26.26
CA GLN A 24 -14.82 -5.33 -25.41
C GLN A 24 -13.86 -5.80 -24.32
N LEU A 25 -14.29 -5.63 -23.07
CA LEU A 25 -13.59 -6.15 -21.90
C LEU A 25 -13.96 -7.61 -21.66
N SER A 26 -12.95 -8.48 -21.59
CA SER A 26 -13.08 -9.85 -21.13
C SER A 26 -12.55 -9.97 -19.71
N GLU A 27 -13.43 -10.33 -18.78
CA GLU A 27 -13.08 -10.50 -17.37
C GLU A 27 -12.34 -11.82 -17.13
N GLY A 28 -11.24 -11.73 -16.38
CA GLY A 28 -10.47 -12.88 -15.95
C GLY A 28 -11.17 -13.72 -14.87
N GLU A 29 -10.71 -14.97 -14.71
CA GLU A 29 -11.23 -15.96 -13.75
C GLU A 29 -11.21 -15.43 -12.32
N TRP A 30 -10.22 -14.59 -11.95
CA TRP A 30 -10.12 -13.99 -10.63
C TRP A 30 -11.37 -13.20 -10.20
N ARG A 31 -12.15 -12.65 -11.14
CA ARG A 31 -13.42 -11.97 -10.85
C ARG A 31 -14.61 -12.92 -10.73
N LYS A 32 -14.54 -14.07 -11.41
CA LYS A 32 -15.66 -15.02 -11.52
C LYS A 32 -15.66 -16.06 -10.40
N GLU A 33 -14.46 -16.44 -9.93
CA GLU A 33 -14.29 -17.47 -8.91
C GLU A 33 -14.30 -16.90 -7.49
N ILE A 34 -14.12 -15.58 -7.33
CA ILE A 34 -14.17 -14.90 -6.04
C ILE A 34 -15.60 -14.37 -5.82
N SER A 35 -16.42 -15.14 -5.11
CA SER A 35 -17.79 -14.75 -4.76
C SER A 35 -17.85 -13.52 -3.86
N GLU A 36 -16.86 -13.37 -2.97
CA GLU A 36 -16.70 -12.23 -2.06
C GLU A 36 -15.20 -12.00 -1.79
N LEU A 37 -14.76 -10.74 -1.77
CA LEU A 37 -13.44 -10.38 -1.26
C LEU A 37 -13.40 -10.73 0.23
N VAL A 38 -12.49 -11.63 0.63
CA VAL A 38 -12.30 -11.95 2.05
C VAL A 38 -11.92 -10.64 2.78
N GLY A 39 -12.85 -10.12 3.57
CA GLY A 39 -12.62 -8.92 4.35
C GLY A 39 -11.39 -9.12 5.24
N LEU A 40 -10.42 -8.22 5.12
CA LEU A 40 -9.27 -8.23 6.01
C LEU A 40 -9.78 -8.17 7.45
N LYS A 41 -9.52 -9.22 8.22
CA LYS A 41 -9.91 -9.29 9.63
C LYS A 41 -9.37 -8.05 10.33
N ARG A 42 -10.25 -7.22 10.89
CA ARG A 42 -9.83 -6.07 11.73
C ARG A 42 -9.01 -6.62 12.89
N GLN A 43 -7.69 -6.51 12.81
CA GLN A 43 -6.83 -6.78 13.94
C GLN A 43 -7.07 -5.68 14.98
N ASN A 44 -7.27 -6.07 16.23
CA ASN A 44 -7.33 -5.14 17.36
C ASN A 44 -5.92 -4.54 17.56
N ARG A 45 -5.64 -3.43 16.86
CA ARG A 45 -4.34 -2.73 16.80
C ARG A 45 -3.99 -1.92 18.07
N ARG A 46 -4.47 -2.31 19.25
CA ARG A 46 -4.18 -1.57 20.50
C ARG A 46 -2.69 -1.57 20.82
N GLU A 47 -2.03 -2.72 20.72
CA GLU A 47 -0.60 -2.84 21.07
C GLU A 47 0.34 -2.16 20.07
N SER A 48 0.02 -2.21 18.77
CA SER A 48 0.80 -1.50 17.74
C SER A 48 0.80 0.02 17.93
N ASN A 49 -0.20 0.57 18.63
CA ASN A 49 -0.30 2.01 18.83
C ASN A 49 0.61 2.49 19.96
N ILE A 50 0.75 1.73 21.05
CA ILE A 50 1.55 2.16 22.23
C ILE A 50 3.03 2.28 21.88
N LEU A 51 3.61 1.30 21.17
CA LEU A 51 5.02 1.37 20.78
C LEU A 51 5.25 2.52 19.79
N ALA A 52 4.35 2.69 18.82
CA ALA A 52 4.44 3.77 17.85
C ALA A 52 4.30 5.15 18.52
N GLU A 53 3.42 5.30 19.49
CA GLU A 53 3.28 6.51 20.31
C GLU A 53 4.54 6.81 21.11
N LYS A 54 5.14 5.80 21.76
CA LYS A 54 6.41 5.95 22.48
C LYS A 54 7.55 6.40 21.56
N ILE A 55 7.69 5.75 20.40
CA ILE A 55 8.74 6.10 19.42
C ILE A 55 8.53 7.52 18.89
N ARG A 56 7.29 7.90 18.55
CA ARG A 56 6.96 9.27 18.14
C ARG A 56 7.29 10.29 19.23
N GLY A 57 6.94 9.99 20.48
CA GLY A 57 7.25 10.83 21.64
C GLY A 57 8.76 11.04 21.79
N PHE A 58 9.53 9.95 21.77
CA PHE A 58 10.99 10.00 21.88
C PHE A 58 11.63 10.93 20.84
N TYR A 59 11.31 10.77 19.56
CA TYR A 59 11.89 11.62 18.52
C TYR A 59 11.40 13.07 18.62
N LYS A 60 10.13 13.29 18.95
CA LYS A 60 9.58 14.63 19.16
C LYS A 60 10.36 15.35 20.26
N ASP A 61 10.58 14.69 21.39
CA ASP A 61 11.26 15.30 22.54
C ASP A 61 12.74 15.55 22.24
N TYR A 62 13.40 14.65 21.51
CA TYR A 62 14.78 14.85 21.07
C TYR A 62 14.91 16.08 20.17
N TYR A 63 14.16 16.15 19.07
CA TYR A 63 14.32 17.23 18.08
C TYR A 63 13.79 18.59 18.55
N ASN A 64 12.93 18.64 19.57
CA ASN A 64 12.51 19.91 20.18
C ASN A 64 13.47 20.41 21.27
N ASN A 65 14.36 19.56 21.78
CA ASN A 65 15.28 19.92 22.85
C ASN A 65 16.74 19.75 22.39
N GLU A 66 17.32 18.55 22.54
CA GLU A 66 18.74 18.28 22.28
C GLU A 66 19.12 18.40 20.79
N GLY A 67 18.28 17.85 19.91
CA GLY A 67 18.47 17.86 18.47
C GLY A 67 17.88 19.09 17.77
N SER A 68 17.50 20.12 18.54
CA SER A 68 16.96 21.35 17.99
C SER A 68 18.03 22.10 17.18
N VAL A 69 17.62 22.66 16.05
CA VAL A 69 18.50 23.34 15.11
C VAL A 69 18.03 24.77 14.88
N VAL A 70 18.98 25.68 14.73
CA VAL A 70 18.74 27.15 14.69
C VAL A 70 17.67 27.56 13.67
N PHE A 71 17.55 26.86 12.54
CA PHE A 71 16.53 27.21 11.56
C PHE A 71 15.09 26.96 12.06
N GLN A 72 14.87 26.03 12.99
CA GLN A 72 13.54 25.76 13.58
C GLN A 72 13.07 26.95 14.43
N GLU A 73 13.96 27.58 15.19
CA GLU A 73 13.68 28.82 15.94
C GLU A 73 13.29 29.97 14.98
N ASN A 74 13.96 30.02 13.83
CA ASN A 74 13.67 31.00 12.79
C ASN A 74 12.33 30.75 12.07
N MET A 75 11.73 29.56 12.21
CA MET A 75 10.37 29.28 11.72
C MET A 75 9.29 29.78 12.70
N ILE A 76 9.55 29.71 14.01
CA ILE A 76 8.60 30.13 15.05
C ILE A 76 8.51 31.66 15.12
N ASN A 77 9.64 32.36 14.91
CA ASN A 77 9.73 33.82 15.07
C ASN A 77 9.43 34.63 13.80
N ARG A 78 8.84 34.04 12.75
CA ARG A 78 8.28 34.78 11.62
C ARG A 78 6.88 35.29 11.97
N ARG A 79 6.81 36.42 12.66
CA ARG A 79 5.61 37.28 12.74
C ARG A 79 5.84 38.55 11.95
#